data_AF-A0A520EU76-F1
#
_entry.id   AF-A0A520EU76-F1
#
_cell.length_a   1.000
_cell.length_b   1.000
_cell.length_c   1.000
_cell.angle_alpha   90.00
_cell.angle_beta   90.00
_cell.angle_gamma   90.00
#
_symmetry.space_group_name_H-M   'P 1'
#
loop_
_entity.id
_entity.type
_entity.pdbx_description
1 polymer ?
#
loop_
_entity_poly.entity_id
_entity_poly.type
_entity_poly.pdbx_seq_one_letter_code
_entity_poly.pdbx_strand_id
1 'polypeptide(L)'
;MSSERQVQELDFDRCYRAVSSRDARFDGQFFTAVSTTGIYCRPSCPARTPKPGNVSFLATAAAAQQSGYRACRRCQPDATPGSPRWNIHSDLSSRAMRLISDGAVERGGVDGLASTLGYSSRQLTRVLTAEVGAGPLALARAHRAHTARTLIQTTDMSMADIAFAAGFSSVRQFNDTVKEVFAVDPTTLRREAHRSAVPTAGGTVTLRLPYRPPLDRGWVEWFLRGHVVEGIESFSDDGEYVRSLQLPHAAGLVALRILDGFVSAAL
;
A
#
# COMPACT_ATOMS: atom_id res chain seq x y z
N MET A 1 17.14 43.28 -7.28
CA MET A 1 17.73 42.64 -8.46
C MET A 1 16.85 41.47 -8.84
N SER A 2 16.02 41.71 -9.86
CA SER A 2 14.91 40.87 -10.29
C SER A 2 15.42 39.53 -10.82
N SER A 3 15.03 38.45 -10.15
CA SER A 3 15.08 37.11 -10.73
C SER A 3 13.69 36.84 -11.32
N GLU A 4 13.46 37.31 -12.55
CA GLU A 4 12.31 36.86 -13.35
C GLU A 4 12.42 35.35 -13.54
N ARG A 5 11.61 34.59 -12.80
CA ARG A 5 11.39 33.16 -13.07
C ARG A 5 10.78 33.04 -14.47
N GLN A 6 11.58 32.69 -15.46
CA GLN A 6 11.10 32.25 -16.77
C GLN A 6 10.03 31.19 -16.57
N VAL A 7 8.79 31.49 -16.96
CA VAL A 7 7.74 30.50 -17.11
C VAL A 7 8.23 29.52 -18.16
N GLN A 8 8.43 28.27 -17.75
CA GLN A 8 8.97 27.18 -18.57
C GLN A 8 8.24 27.14 -19.92
N GLU A 9 8.96 27.41 -21.00
CA GLU A 9 8.39 27.49 -22.35
C GLU A 9 7.95 26.08 -22.79
N LEU A 10 6.64 25.89 -22.95
CA LEU A 10 6.05 24.59 -23.30
C LEU A 10 6.18 24.35 -24.80
N ASP A 11 7.20 23.61 -25.20
CA ASP A 11 7.38 23.18 -26.60
C ASP A 11 6.19 22.33 -27.07
N PHE A 12 5.53 22.81 -28.13
CA PHE A 12 4.31 22.21 -28.65
C PHE A 12 4.52 20.77 -29.09
N ASP A 13 5.60 20.47 -29.82
CA ASP A 13 5.80 19.14 -30.38
C ASP A 13 6.07 18.09 -29.29
N ARG A 14 6.84 18.46 -28.26
CA ARG A 14 7.05 17.61 -27.08
C ARG A 14 5.76 17.37 -26.31
N CYS A 15 5.02 18.44 -26.02
CA CYS A 15 3.76 18.33 -25.28
C CYS A 15 2.73 17.51 -26.06
N TYR A 16 2.61 17.75 -27.37
CA TYR A 16 1.68 17.01 -28.23
C TYR A 16 2.04 15.54 -28.36
N ARG A 17 3.34 15.21 -28.42
CA ARG A 17 3.81 13.81 -28.37
C ARG A 17 3.43 13.14 -27.06
N ALA A 18 3.64 13.80 -25.92
CA ALA A 18 3.30 13.26 -24.60
C ALA A 18 1.79 12.99 -24.45
N VAL A 19 0.94 13.89 -24.95
CA VAL A 19 -0.53 13.68 -24.99
C VAL A 19 -0.90 12.54 -25.94
N SER A 20 -0.28 12.47 -27.11
CA SER A 20 -0.54 11.43 -28.10
C SER A 20 -0.17 10.03 -27.59
N SER A 21 0.91 9.92 -26.81
CA SER A 21 1.32 8.68 -26.15
C SER A 21 0.61 8.44 -24.81
N ARG A 22 -0.20 9.39 -24.32
CA ARG A 22 -0.87 9.36 -23.01
C ARG A 22 0.11 9.13 -21.85
N ASP A 23 1.25 9.80 -21.89
CA ASP A 23 2.33 9.58 -20.92
C ASP A 23 2.01 10.24 -19.57
N ALA A 24 1.65 9.41 -18.59
CA ALA A 24 1.27 9.85 -17.24
C ALA A 24 2.41 10.52 -16.45
N ARG A 25 3.67 10.38 -16.88
CA ARG A 25 4.81 11.07 -16.24
C ARG A 25 4.72 12.59 -16.37
N PHE A 26 3.97 13.08 -17.37
CA PHE A 26 3.76 14.51 -17.60
C PHE A 26 2.49 15.05 -16.91
N ASP A 27 1.71 14.20 -16.23
CA ASP A 27 0.55 14.65 -15.47
C ASP A 27 0.97 15.64 -14.37
N GLY A 28 0.37 16.84 -14.39
CA GLY A 28 0.71 17.93 -13.46
C GLY A 28 1.90 18.79 -13.90
N GLN A 29 2.63 18.42 -14.96
CA GLN A 29 3.67 19.28 -15.55
C GLN A 29 3.07 20.33 -16.51
N PHE A 30 2.03 19.95 -17.24
CA PHE A 30 1.24 20.85 -18.08
C PHE A 30 -0.18 20.30 -18.29
N PHE A 31 -1.04 21.13 -18.86
CA PHE A 31 -2.43 20.84 -19.17
C PHE A 31 -2.71 21.09 -20.65
N THR A 32 -3.51 20.22 -21.24
CA THR A 32 -3.93 20.32 -22.65
C THR A 32 -5.28 20.98 -22.72
N ALA A 33 -5.36 22.20 -23.27
CA ALA A 33 -6.60 22.93 -23.48
C ALA A 33 -7.08 22.77 -24.93
N VAL A 34 -8.36 22.42 -25.10
CA VAL A 34 -8.94 22.05 -26.39
C VAL A 34 -10.00 23.06 -26.80
N SER A 35 -9.67 23.92 -27.76
CA SER A 35 -10.51 25.07 -28.16
C SER A 35 -11.91 24.66 -28.60
N THR A 36 -12.04 23.55 -29.34
CA THR A 36 -13.34 23.08 -29.87
C THR A 36 -14.30 22.58 -28.80
N THR A 37 -13.81 22.21 -27.62
CA THR A 37 -14.66 21.67 -26.54
C THR A 37 -14.72 22.59 -25.32
N GLY A 38 -13.83 23.58 -25.22
CA GLY A 38 -13.65 24.40 -24.03
C GLY A 38 -13.21 23.58 -22.82
N ILE A 39 -12.53 22.44 -23.03
CA ILE A 39 -12.09 21.53 -21.96
C ILE A 39 -10.57 21.56 -21.86
N TYR A 40 -10.05 21.57 -20.63
CA TYR A 40 -8.65 21.21 -20.38
C TYR A 40 -8.52 19.83 -19.73
N CYS A 41 -7.44 19.12 -20.06
CA CYS A 41 -7.16 17.75 -19.69
C CYS A 41 -5.72 17.57 -19.19
N ARG A 42 -5.45 16.46 -18.51
CA ARG A 42 -4.10 15.94 -18.28
C ARG A 42 -3.53 15.27 -19.53
N PRO A 43 -2.19 15.18 -19.68
CA PRO A 43 -1.55 14.43 -20.77
C PRO A 43 -1.99 12.96 -20.86
N SER A 44 -2.19 12.28 -19.73
CA SER A 44 -2.66 10.88 -19.69
C SER A 44 -4.14 10.68 -20.04
N CYS A 45 -4.89 11.74 -20.37
CA CYS A 45 -6.34 11.65 -20.51
C CYS A 45 -6.75 10.57 -21.55
N PRO A 46 -7.62 9.62 -21.18
CA PRO A 46 -8.05 8.56 -22.09
C PRO A 46 -9.06 9.03 -23.16
N ALA A 47 -9.37 10.33 -23.19
CA ALA A 47 -10.15 10.93 -24.27
C ALA A 47 -9.42 10.77 -25.62
N ARG A 48 -10.17 10.88 -26.72
CA ARG A 48 -9.56 10.88 -28.05
C ARG A 48 -8.65 12.10 -28.19
N THR A 49 -7.41 11.89 -28.60
CA THR A 49 -6.44 12.97 -28.80
C THR A 49 -6.97 13.97 -29.84
N PRO A 50 -7.12 15.26 -29.51
CA PRO A 50 -7.61 16.26 -30.46
C PRO A 50 -6.58 16.57 -31.56
N LYS A 51 -7.06 17.17 -32.66
CA LYS A 51 -6.19 17.63 -33.75
C LYS A 51 -5.23 18.73 -33.26
N PRO A 52 -3.99 18.80 -33.75
CA PRO A 52 -2.99 19.78 -33.29
C PRO A 52 -3.49 21.23 -33.30
N GLY A 53 -4.17 21.65 -34.37
CA GLY A 53 -4.68 23.03 -34.50
C GLY A 53 -5.76 23.44 -33.50
N ASN A 54 -6.31 22.49 -32.73
CA ASN A 54 -7.31 22.77 -31.70
C ASN A 54 -6.74 22.68 -30.28
N VAL A 55 -5.41 22.50 -30.14
CA VAL A 55 -4.74 22.23 -28.88
C VAL A 55 -3.83 23.40 -28.51
N SER A 56 -3.89 23.79 -27.23
CA SER A 56 -2.92 24.67 -26.59
C SER A 56 -2.46 24.04 -25.28
N PHE A 57 -1.27 24.40 -24.82
CA PHE A 57 -0.69 23.88 -23.59
C PHE A 57 -0.55 24.99 -22.55
N LEU A 58 -0.89 24.66 -21.31
CA LEU A 58 -0.92 25.60 -20.20
C LEU A 58 -0.18 24.99 -19.00
N ALA A 59 0.61 25.79 -18.29
CA ALA A 59 1.43 25.30 -17.19
C ALA A 59 0.59 24.84 -15.98
N THR A 60 -0.56 25.47 -15.73
CA THR A 60 -1.39 25.17 -14.55
C THR A 60 -2.87 25.05 -14.89
N ALA A 61 -3.60 24.30 -14.07
CA ALA A 61 -5.06 24.21 -14.13
C ALA A 61 -5.72 25.59 -13.96
N ALA A 62 -5.13 26.45 -13.10
CA ALA A 62 -5.59 27.82 -12.90
C ALA A 62 -5.47 28.67 -14.18
N ALA A 63 -4.37 28.55 -14.92
CA ALA A 63 -4.21 29.25 -16.20
C ALA A 63 -5.26 28.80 -17.23
N ALA A 64 -5.63 27.51 -17.24
CA ALA A 64 -6.69 26.99 -18.09
C ALA A 64 -8.07 27.53 -17.72
N GLN A 65 -8.38 27.62 -16.44
CA GLN A 65 -9.65 28.19 -15.97
C GLN A 65 -9.73 29.68 -16.26
N GLN A 66 -8.66 30.45 -16.05
CA GLN A 66 -8.58 31.86 -16.42
C GLN A 66 -8.75 32.08 -17.92
N SER A 67 -8.28 31.13 -18.74
CA SER A 67 -8.46 31.14 -20.20
C SER A 67 -9.84 30.63 -20.65
N GLY A 68 -10.79 30.40 -19.73
CA GLY A 68 -12.18 30.03 -20.03
C GLY A 68 -12.43 28.53 -20.24
N TYR A 69 -11.44 27.67 -19.98
CA TYR A 69 -11.61 26.22 -20.13
C TYR A 69 -12.17 25.59 -18.84
N ARG A 70 -13.12 24.66 -18.98
CA ARG A 70 -13.59 23.82 -17.87
C ARG A 70 -12.76 22.55 -17.71
N ALA A 71 -12.68 22.05 -16.48
CA ALA A 71 -11.98 20.81 -16.19
C ALA A 71 -12.65 19.60 -16.87
N CYS A 72 -11.84 18.68 -17.37
CA CYS A 72 -12.31 17.42 -17.91
C CYS A 72 -12.83 16.51 -16.79
N ARG A 73 -14.11 16.13 -16.86
CA ARG A 73 -14.73 15.21 -15.88
C ARG A 73 -14.15 13.79 -15.90
N ARG A 74 -13.43 13.42 -16.96
CA ARG A 74 -12.87 12.08 -17.14
C ARG A 74 -11.49 11.91 -16.51
N CYS A 75 -10.61 12.90 -16.68
CA CYS A 75 -9.27 12.88 -16.08
C CYS A 75 -9.15 13.76 -14.83
N GLN A 76 -10.16 14.54 -14.47
CA GLN A 76 -10.20 15.38 -13.24
C GLN A 76 -8.89 16.14 -13.00
N PRO A 77 -8.46 16.97 -13.97
CA PRO A 77 -7.17 17.67 -13.92
C PRO A 77 -7.10 18.72 -12.79
N ASP A 78 -8.24 19.06 -12.21
CA ASP A 78 -8.43 19.97 -11.08
C ASP A 78 -8.31 19.27 -9.71
N ALA A 79 -8.18 17.95 -9.67
CA ALA A 79 -7.91 17.23 -8.42
C ALA A 79 -6.53 17.61 -7.85
N THR A 80 -6.43 17.73 -6.53
CA THR A 80 -5.15 18.05 -5.86
C THR A 80 -4.16 16.89 -6.04
N PRO A 81 -2.89 17.14 -6.44
CA PRO A 81 -1.85 16.12 -6.47
C PRO A 81 -1.75 15.38 -5.13
N GLY A 82 -1.72 14.05 -5.17
CA GLY A 82 -1.72 13.20 -3.97
C GLY A 82 -3.10 12.90 -3.38
N SER A 83 -4.18 13.53 -3.85
CA SER A 83 -5.54 13.14 -3.45
C SER A 83 -5.98 11.83 -4.13
N PRO A 84 -6.93 11.07 -3.54
CA PRO A 84 -7.48 9.87 -4.18
C PRO A 84 -8.08 10.13 -5.57
N ARG A 85 -8.59 11.34 -5.81
CA ARG A 85 -9.14 11.75 -7.10
C ARG A 85 -8.07 12.03 -8.16
N TRP A 86 -6.84 12.37 -7.75
CA TRP A 86 -5.71 12.56 -8.65
C TRP A 86 -5.25 11.23 -9.25
N ASN A 87 -5.10 10.19 -8.42
CA ASN A 87 -4.77 8.84 -8.89
C ASN A 87 -5.65 7.77 -8.22
N ILE A 88 -6.81 7.55 -8.83
CA ILE A 88 -7.83 6.60 -8.35
C ILE A 88 -7.28 5.16 -8.34
N HIS A 89 -6.42 4.81 -9.29
CA HIS A 89 -5.87 3.45 -9.39
C HIS A 89 -4.84 3.16 -8.29
N SER A 90 -3.96 4.12 -8.00
CA SER A 90 -2.99 4.02 -6.90
C SER A 90 -3.68 4.03 -5.52
N ASP A 91 -4.72 4.85 -5.33
CA ASP A 91 -5.51 4.82 -4.09
C ASP A 91 -6.23 3.48 -3.91
N LEU A 92 -6.92 3.00 -4.96
CA LEU A 92 -7.64 1.73 -4.91
C LEU A 92 -6.69 0.55 -4.62
N SER A 93 -5.55 0.48 -5.30
CA SER A 93 -4.56 -0.58 -5.08
C SER A 93 -3.98 -0.53 -3.67
N SER A 94 -3.67 0.67 -3.15
CA SER A 94 -3.18 0.84 -1.78
C SER A 94 -4.20 0.39 -0.73
N ARG A 95 -5.48 0.79 -0.89
CA ARG A 95 -6.57 0.37 0.01
C ARG A 95 -6.83 -1.13 -0.08
N ALA A 96 -6.80 -1.70 -1.28
CA ALA A 96 -6.94 -3.14 -1.48
C ALA A 96 -5.81 -3.91 -0.80
N MET A 97 -4.55 -3.47 -0.93
CA MET A 97 -3.40 -4.11 -0.28
C MET A 97 -3.51 -4.12 1.25
N ARG A 98 -4.00 -3.03 1.85
CA ARG A 98 -4.28 -2.98 3.30
C ARG A 98 -5.33 -4.01 3.69
N LEU A 99 -6.48 -4.03 3.02
CA LEU A 99 -7.55 -4.98 3.31
C LEU A 99 -7.13 -6.44 3.08
N ILE A 100 -6.32 -6.71 2.04
CA ILE A 100 -5.74 -8.04 1.80
C ILE A 100 -4.85 -8.44 2.96
N SER A 101 -4.00 -7.53 3.46
CA SER A 101 -3.14 -7.78 4.62
C SER A 101 -3.96 -7.99 5.90
N ASP A 102 -5.10 -7.32 6.03
CA ASP A 102 -6.03 -7.51 7.14
C ASP A 102 -6.86 -8.80 7.01
N GLY A 103 -6.66 -9.62 5.97
CA GLY A 103 -7.34 -10.90 5.77
C GLY A 103 -8.74 -10.81 5.12
N ALA A 104 -9.04 -9.73 4.40
CA ALA A 104 -10.37 -9.54 3.80
C ALA A 104 -10.71 -10.59 2.73
N VAL A 105 -9.70 -11.11 2.01
CA VAL A 105 -9.90 -12.13 0.97
C VAL A 105 -10.25 -13.48 1.59
N GLU A 106 -9.69 -13.81 2.73
CA GLU A 106 -9.97 -15.05 3.46
C GLU A 106 -11.40 -15.04 4.02
N ARG A 107 -11.87 -13.88 4.53
CA ARG A 107 -13.20 -13.74 5.12
C ARG A 107 -14.32 -13.65 4.10
N GLY A 108 -14.12 -12.88 3.02
CA GLY A 108 -15.18 -12.53 2.06
C GLY A 108 -14.90 -12.90 0.62
N GLY A 109 -13.77 -13.55 0.34
CA GLY A 109 -13.31 -13.78 -1.02
C GLY A 109 -12.95 -12.48 -1.75
N VAL A 110 -12.67 -12.60 -3.04
CA VAL A 110 -12.39 -11.44 -3.90
C VAL A 110 -13.62 -10.56 -4.07
N ASP A 111 -14.81 -11.17 -4.11
CA ASP A 111 -16.07 -10.44 -4.27
C ASP A 111 -16.37 -9.58 -3.04
N GLY A 112 -16.18 -10.11 -1.82
CA GLY A 112 -16.31 -9.32 -0.60
C GLY A 112 -15.35 -8.13 -0.55
N LEU A 113 -14.07 -8.36 -0.89
CA LEU A 113 -13.08 -7.28 -0.99
C LEU A 113 -13.51 -6.21 -2.00
N ALA A 114 -13.96 -6.62 -3.18
CA ALA A 114 -14.39 -5.71 -4.24
C ALA A 114 -15.62 -4.89 -3.82
N SER A 115 -16.61 -5.53 -3.19
CA SER A 115 -17.79 -4.87 -2.63
C SER A 115 -17.43 -3.84 -1.57
N THR A 116 -16.51 -4.13 -0.64
CA THR A 116 -16.04 -3.17 0.37
C THR A 116 -15.37 -1.94 -0.26
N LEU A 117 -14.68 -2.14 -1.39
CA LEU A 117 -14.01 -1.07 -2.12
C LEU A 117 -14.95 -0.31 -3.07
N GLY A 118 -16.17 -0.81 -3.32
CA GLY A 118 -17.13 -0.21 -4.25
C GLY A 118 -16.84 -0.51 -5.73
N TYR A 119 -16.19 -1.64 -6.03
CA TYR A 119 -15.82 -2.04 -7.39
C TYR A 119 -16.27 -3.46 -7.72
N SER A 120 -16.31 -3.81 -9.00
CA SER A 120 -16.44 -5.21 -9.41
C SER A 120 -15.11 -5.95 -9.27
N SER A 121 -15.15 -7.25 -9.01
CA SER A 121 -13.97 -8.11 -8.88
C SER A 121 -13.09 -8.10 -10.13
N ARG A 122 -13.72 -8.01 -11.31
CA ARG A 122 -13.02 -7.84 -12.59
C ARG A 122 -12.24 -6.53 -12.65
N GLN A 123 -12.87 -5.43 -12.22
CA GLN A 123 -12.22 -4.12 -12.21
C GLN A 123 -11.08 -4.09 -11.20
N LEU A 124 -11.30 -4.60 -9.99
CA LEU A 124 -10.29 -4.68 -8.95
C LEU A 124 -9.07 -5.49 -9.42
N THR A 125 -9.30 -6.67 -10.01
CA THR A 125 -8.22 -7.51 -10.54
C THR A 125 -7.43 -6.79 -11.61
N ARG A 126 -8.12 -6.12 -12.56
CA ARG A 126 -7.45 -5.35 -13.61
C ARG A 126 -6.55 -4.24 -13.04
N VAL A 127 -7.03 -3.51 -12.03
CA VAL A 127 -6.26 -2.42 -11.42
C VAL A 127 -5.06 -2.97 -10.65
N LEU A 128 -5.24 -3.99 -9.81
CA LEU A 128 -4.13 -4.57 -9.05
C LEU A 128 -3.06 -5.20 -9.94
N THR A 129 -3.45 -5.90 -11.01
CA THR A 129 -2.48 -6.44 -11.97
C THR A 129 -1.72 -5.32 -12.68
N ALA A 130 -2.38 -4.21 -13.03
CA ALA A 130 -1.71 -3.09 -13.71
C ALA A 130 -0.76 -2.31 -12.78
N GLU A 131 -1.16 -2.09 -11.52
CA GLU A 131 -0.39 -1.27 -10.57
C GLU A 131 0.68 -2.07 -9.80
N VAL A 132 0.40 -3.34 -9.49
CA VAL A 132 1.22 -4.18 -8.58
C VAL A 132 1.68 -5.47 -9.25
N GLY A 133 1.20 -5.79 -10.45
CA GLY A 133 1.62 -6.96 -11.23
C GLY A 133 0.88 -8.26 -10.90
N ALA A 134 0.01 -8.28 -9.88
CA ALA A 134 -0.70 -9.49 -9.45
C ALA A 134 -2.15 -9.21 -9.06
N GLY A 135 -3.02 -10.22 -9.22
CA GLY A 135 -4.42 -10.15 -8.81
C GLY A 135 -4.64 -10.41 -7.31
N PRO A 136 -5.85 -10.12 -6.78
CA PRO A 136 -6.17 -10.24 -5.36
C PRO A 136 -5.81 -11.58 -4.71
N LEU A 137 -6.12 -12.71 -5.36
CA LEU A 137 -5.85 -14.05 -4.81
C LEU A 137 -4.35 -14.35 -4.70
N ALA A 138 -3.56 -13.93 -5.69
CA ALA A 138 -2.12 -14.12 -5.68
C ALA A 138 -1.46 -13.26 -4.58
N LEU A 139 -1.92 -12.02 -4.44
CA LEU A 139 -1.48 -11.11 -3.38
C LEU A 139 -1.83 -11.66 -1.99
N ALA A 140 -3.06 -12.15 -1.79
CA ALA A 140 -3.48 -12.79 -0.55
C ALA A 140 -2.64 -14.05 -0.25
N ARG A 141 -2.39 -14.89 -1.25
CA ARG A 141 -1.52 -16.08 -1.11
C ARG A 141 -0.10 -15.72 -0.69
N ALA A 142 0.50 -14.70 -1.31
CA ALA A 142 1.83 -14.22 -0.94
C ALA A 142 1.85 -13.65 0.49
N HIS A 143 0.81 -12.91 0.87
CA HIS A 143 0.67 -12.40 2.23
C HIS A 143 0.59 -13.53 3.26
N ARG A 144 -0.28 -14.53 3.05
CA ARG A 144 -0.37 -15.71 3.93
C ARG A 144 0.95 -16.45 4.05
N ALA A 145 1.67 -16.63 2.94
CA ALA A 145 3.00 -17.27 2.97
C ALA A 145 3.99 -16.48 3.82
N HIS A 146 3.99 -15.14 3.72
CA HIS A 146 4.86 -14.28 4.52
C HIS A 146 4.52 -14.31 6.02
N THR A 147 3.24 -14.26 6.36
CA THR A 147 2.75 -14.40 7.75
C THR A 147 3.14 -15.76 8.32
N ALA A 148 2.91 -16.84 7.55
CA ALA A 148 3.35 -18.19 7.90
C ALA A 148 4.85 -18.25 8.17
N ARG A 149 5.69 -17.71 7.28
CA ARG A 149 7.14 -17.67 7.47
C ARG A 149 7.51 -16.94 8.76
N THR A 150 6.90 -15.79 9.02
CA THR A 150 7.18 -15.03 10.25
C THR A 150 6.86 -15.87 11.48
N LEU A 151 5.68 -16.49 11.55
CA LEU A 151 5.30 -17.36 12.65
C LEU A 151 6.23 -18.59 12.78
N ILE A 152 6.56 -19.25 11.68
CA ILE A 152 7.48 -20.41 11.67
C ILE A 152 8.84 -20.06 12.29
N GLN A 153 9.35 -18.86 11.98
CA GLN A 153 10.69 -18.42 12.34
C GLN A 153 10.77 -17.75 13.71
N THR A 154 9.65 -17.31 14.27
CA THR A 154 9.65 -16.47 15.48
C THR A 154 8.88 -17.08 16.65
N THR A 155 8.06 -18.12 16.42
CA THR A 155 7.25 -18.76 17.46
C THR A 155 7.45 -20.27 17.53
N ASP A 156 7.16 -20.83 18.71
CA ASP A 156 7.16 -22.28 18.95
C ASP A 156 5.81 -22.95 18.61
N MET A 157 4.86 -22.23 18.00
CA MET A 157 3.52 -22.73 17.67
C MET A 157 3.59 -24.02 16.82
N SER A 158 2.59 -24.90 16.95
CA SER A 158 2.51 -26.08 16.08
C SER A 158 2.32 -25.64 14.61
N MET A 159 2.78 -26.44 13.65
CA MET A 159 2.59 -26.12 12.22
C MET A 159 1.11 -26.04 11.84
N ALA A 160 0.25 -26.79 12.55
CA ALA A 160 -1.20 -26.72 12.37
C ALA A 160 -1.74 -25.37 12.82
N ASP A 161 -1.37 -24.89 14.01
CA ASP A 161 -1.80 -23.59 14.53
C ASP A 161 -1.30 -22.45 13.65
N ILE A 162 -0.06 -22.53 13.16
CA ILE A 162 0.50 -21.55 12.23
C ILE A 162 -0.27 -21.51 10.92
N ALA A 163 -0.64 -22.67 10.36
CA ALA A 163 -1.40 -22.72 9.13
C ALA A 163 -2.72 -21.95 9.28
N PHE A 164 -3.47 -22.18 10.35
CA PHE A 164 -4.73 -21.48 10.60
C PHE A 164 -4.52 -20.01 10.98
N ALA A 165 -3.52 -19.69 11.80
CA ALA A 165 -3.20 -18.30 12.17
C ALA A 165 -2.74 -17.46 10.96
N ALA A 166 -2.05 -18.07 9.99
CA ALA A 166 -1.68 -17.43 8.73
C ALA A 166 -2.81 -17.40 7.69
N GLY A 167 -4.02 -17.87 8.04
CA GLY A 167 -5.21 -17.77 7.20
C GLY A 167 -5.37 -18.89 6.15
N PHE A 168 -4.67 -20.03 6.29
CA PHE A 168 -4.89 -21.19 5.44
C PHE A 168 -6.10 -22.01 5.91
N SER A 169 -6.88 -22.55 4.97
CA SER A 169 -8.01 -23.42 5.29
C SER A 169 -7.60 -24.86 5.57
N SER A 170 -6.36 -25.24 5.23
CA SER A 170 -5.81 -26.57 5.51
C SER A 170 -4.29 -26.56 5.66
N VAL A 171 -3.78 -27.47 6.49
CA VAL A 171 -2.33 -27.68 6.68
C VAL A 171 -1.65 -28.15 5.39
N ARG A 172 -2.34 -28.93 4.55
CA ARG A 172 -1.82 -29.35 3.25
C ARG A 172 -1.56 -28.16 2.34
N GLN A 173 -2.55 -27.28 2.17
CA GLN A 173 -2.41 -26.07 1.35
C GLN A 173 -1.31 -25.15 1.87
N PHE A 174 -1.18 -25.04 3.20
CA PHE A 174 -0.09 -24.33 3.86
C PHE A 174 1.28 -24.91 3.46
N ASN A 175 1.48 -26.22 3.63
CA ASN A 175 2.75 -26.88 3.28
C ASN A 175 3.10 -26.65 1.81
N ASP A 176 2.14 -26.88 0.90
CA ASP A 176 2.32 -26.72 -0.53
C ASP A 176 2.68 -25.27 -0.89
N THR A 177 1.99 -24.29 -0.28
CA THR A 177 2.23 -22.87 -0.55
C THR A 177 3.57 -22.38 0.00
N VAL A 178 3.95 -22.78 1.23
CA VAL A 178 5.26 -22.40 1.80
C VAL A 178 6.39 -22.97 0.96
N LYS A 179 6.28 -24.24 0.54
CA LYS A 179 7.26 -24.88 -0.33
C LYS A 179 7.36 -24.20 -1.69
N GLU A 180 6.22 -23.85 -2.30
CA GLU A 180 6.20 -23.16 -3.59
C GLU A 180 6.78 -21.75 -3.51
N VAL A 181 6.45 -20.98 -2.46
CA VAL A 181 6.85 -19.57 -2.34
C VAL A 181 8.30 -19.41 -1.86
N PHE A 182 8.77 -20.28 -0.97
CA PHE A 182 10.11 -20.15 -0.36
C PHE A 182 11.09 -21.24 -0.79
N ALA A 183 10.69 -22.18 -1.66
CA ALA A 183 11.49 -23.31 -2.11
C ALA A 183 12.02 -24.23 -0.98
N VAL A 184 11.41 -24.16 0.20
CA VAL A 184 11.83 -24.88 1.41
C VAL A 184 10.60 -25.34 2.19
N ASP A 185 10.65 -26.55 2.76
CA ASP A 185 9.56 -27.09 3.58
C ASP A 185 9.48 -26.37 4.96
N PRO A 186 8.27 -26.18 5.54
CA PRO A 186 8.08 -25.43 6.79
C PRO A 186 8.97 -25.88 7.97
N THR A 187 9.17 -27.20 8.13
CA THR A 187 10.01 -27.76 9.20
C THR A 187 11.49 -27.40 9.02
N THR A 188 11.98 -27.39 7.79
CA THR A 188 13.36 -26.96 7.49
C THR A 188 13.51 -25.47 7.77
N LEU A 189 12.53 -24.65 7.35
CA LEU A 189 12.51 -23.21 7.60
C LEU A 189 12.56 -22.89 9.11
N ARG A 190 11.86 -23.66 9.95
CA ARG A 190 11.94 -23.56 11.42
C ARG A 190 13.32 -23.91 11.95
N ARG A 191 13.87 -25.07 11.53
CA ARG A 191 15.18 -25.55 11.98
C ARG A 191 16.29 -24.54 11.69
N GLU A 192 16.22 -23.85 10.55
CA GLU A 192 17.17 -22.80 10.19
C GLU A 192 17.06 -21.56 11.08
N ALA A 193 15.85 -21.20 11.53
CA ALA A 193 15.60 -20.07 12.42
C ALA A 193 15.98 -20.34 13.89
N HIS A 194 15.77 -21.56 14.40
CA HIS A 194 16.06 -21.92 15.81
C HIS A 194 17.54 -21.85 16.20
N ARG A 195 18.47 -21.65 15.26
CA ARG A 195 19.85 -21.30 15.60
C ARG A 195 19.98 -19.95 16.34
N SER A 196 18.88 -19.22 16.55
CA SER A 196 18.87 -17.88 17.15
C SER A 196 17.66 -17.58 18.07
N ALA A 197 16.91 -18.59 18.54
CA ALA A 197 15.61 -18.38 19.20
C ALA A 197 15.66 -18.18 20.73
N VAL A 198 14.72 -17.38 21.26
CA VAL A 198 14.40 -17.15 22.69
C VAL A 198 13.08 -17.86 23.01
N PRO A 199 12.89 -18.50 24.19
CA PRO A 199 11.68 -19.28 24.49
C PRO A 199 10.41 -18.43 24.56
N THR A 200 9.29 -18.97 24.05
CA THR A 200 7.94 -18.38 24.20
C THR A 200 7.10 -19.09 25.27
N ALA A 201 6.33 -18.33 26.06
CA ALA A 201 5.39 -18.86 27.05
C ALA A 201 4.00 -19.07 26.43
N GLY A 202 3.27 -20.09 26.88
CA GLY A 202 1.95 -20.44 26.35
C GLY A 202 0.93 -19.30 26.47
N GLY A 203 0.21 -19.03 25.38
CA GLY A 203 -0.78 -17.95 25.30
C GLY A 203 -0.25 -16.62 24.76
N THR A 204 1.07 -16.51 24.51
CA THR A 204 1.70 -15.31 23.95
C THR A 204 2.40 -15.63 22.64
N VAL A 205 2.17 -14.82 21.61
CA VAL A 205 2.85 -14.89 20.31
C VAL A 205 3.98 -13.86 20.31
N THR A 206 5.23 -14.32 20.31
CA THR A 206 6.39 -13.42 20.20
C THR A 206 6.90 -13.39 18.76
N LEU A 207 7.01 -12.21 18.18
CA LEU A 207 7.48 -11.96 16.82
C LEU A 207 8.76 -11.14 16.87
N ARG A 208 9.71 -11.50 16.00
CA ARG A 208 10.93 -10.76 15.72
C ARG A 208 10.77 -10.02 14.39
N LEU A 209 10.45 -8.73 14.43
CA LEU A 209 10.15 -7.92 13.25
C LEU A 209 11.41 -7.18 12.77
N PRO A 210 12.08 -7.60 11.69
CA PRO A 210 13.27 -6.91 11.21
C PRO A 210 12.92 -5.51 10.70
N TYR A 211 13.79 -4.53 10.95
CA TYR A 211 13.71 -3.21 10.35
C TYR A 211 14.96 -2.93 9.52
N ARG A 212 14.86 -1.98 8.58
CA ARG A 212 16.00 -1.53 7.77
C ARG A 212 16.71 -0.36 8.47
N PRO A 213 18.01 -0.47 8.82
CA PRO A 213 18.77 0.67 9.37
C PRO A 213 19.00 1.78 8.33
N PRO A 214 19.18 3.05 8.77
CA PRO A 214 19.07 3.50 10.15
C PRO A 214 17.61 3.67 10.58
N LEU A 215 17.28 3.19 11.79
CA LEU A 215 16.03 3.52 12.47
C LEU A 215 16.37 4.52 13.57
N ASP A 216 15.71 5.68 13.55
CA ASP A 216 15.84 6.67 14.63
C ASP A 216 15.01 6.20 15.84
N ARG A 217 15.62 5.34 16.67
CA ARG A 217 14.99 4.78 17.88
C ARG A 217 14.51 5.90 18.81
N GLY A 218 15.35 6.91 19.03
CA GLY A 218 15.04 8.01 19.95
C GLY A 218 13.82 8.81 19.51
N TRP A 219 13.71 9.11 18.21
CA TRP A 219 12.53 9.79 17.68
C TRP A 219 11.25 8.94 17.82
N VAL A 220 11.32 7.64 17.51
CA VAL A 220 10.15 6.75 17.60
C VAL A 220 9.68 6.59 19.05
N GLU A 221 10.61 6.39 19.99
CA GLU A 221 10.29 6.28 21.42
C GLU A 221 9.72 7.59 21.97
N TRP A 222 10.30 8.73 21.60
CA TRP A 222 9.76 10.05 21.96
C TRP A 222 8.34 10.24 21.41
N PHE A 223 8.11 9.88 20.14
CA PHE A 223 6.80 9.96 19.51
C PHE A 223 5.78 9.09 20.23
N LEU A 224 6.09 7.80 20.47
CA LEU A 224 5.17 6.89 21.14
C LEU A 224 4.86 7.35 22.57
N ARG A 225 5.89 7.71 23.35
CA ARG A 225 5.71 8.20 24.72
C ARG A 225 4.84 9.46 24.78
N GLY A 226 5.01 10.39 23.84
CA GLY A 226 4.25 11.65 23.79
C GLY A 226 2.80 11.51 23.30
N HIS A 227 2.45 10.38 22.68
CA HIS A 227 1.12 10.15 22.07
C HIS A 227 0.34 9.01 22.73
N VAL A 228 0.79 8.53 23.89
CA VAL A 228 0.07 7.49 24.66
C VAL A 228 -1.35 7.95 24.96
N VAL A 229 -2.32 7.14 24.52
CA VAL A 229 -3.73 7.32 24.89
C VAL A 229 -4.01 6.58 26.20
N GLU A 230 -4.35 7.35 27.24
CA GLU A 230 -4.65 6.82 28.58
C GLU A 230 -5.74 5.73 28.52
N GLY A 231 -5.47 4.59 29.16
CA GLY A 231 -6.37 3.44 29.20
C GLY A 231 -6.34 2.53 27.97
N ILE A 232 -5.71 2.94 26.86
CA ILE A 232 -5.56 2.13 25.64
C ILE A 232 -4.11 1.72 25.42
N GLU A 233 -3.17 2.61 25.77
CA GLU A 233 -1.75 2.49 25.55
C GLU A 233 -0.96 2.80 26.82
N SER A 234 0.26 2.29 26.90
CA SER A 234 1.24 2.69 27.89
C SER A 234 2.65 2.63 27.30
N PHE A 235 3.55 3.45 27.85
CA PHE A 235 4.96 3.41 27.52
C PHE A 235 5.75 3.37 28.83
N SER A 236 6.49 2.29 29.06
CA SER A 236 7.28 2.10 30.28
C SER A 236 8.61 2.84 30.22
N ASP A 237 9.20 3.10 31.39
CA ASP A 237 10.54 3.70 31.47
C ASP A 237 11.65 2.80 30.92
N ASP A 238 11.40 1.49 30.89
CA ASP A 238 12.30 0.50 30.30
C ASP A 238 12.21 0.44 28.76
N GLY A 239 11.43 1.34 28.11
CA GLY A 239 11.32 1.43 26.65
C GLY A 239 10.35 0.43 26.02
N GLU A 240 9.39 -0.07 26.79
CA GLU A 240 8.34 -0.97 26.29
C GLU A 240 7.06 -0.20 26.01
N TYR A 241 6.55 -0.32 24.79
CA TYR A 241 5.27 0.24 24.40
C TYR A 241 4.22 -0.86 24.39
N VAL A 242 3.13 -0.69 25.13
CA VAL A 242 2.01 -1.63 25.18
C VAL A 242 0.74 -0.97 24.66
N ARG A 243 -0.04 -1.69 23.86
CA ARG A 243 -1.34 -1.24 23.36
C ARG A 243 -2.37 -2.36 23.40
N SER A 244 -3.61 -2.01 23.72
CA SER A 244 -4.77 -2.88 23.54
C SER A 244 -5.24 -2.95 22.08
N LEU A 245 -5.58 -4.15 21.63
CA LEU A 245 -6.08 -4.45 20.30
C LEU A 245 -7.45 -5.13 20.39
N GLN A 246 -8.35 -4.76 19.49
CA GLN A 246 -9.59 -5.50 19.29
C GLN A 246 -9.35 -6.59 18.24
N LEU A 247 -9.28 -7.85 18.68
CA LEU A 247 -9.15 -9.01 17.81
C LEU A 247 -10.55 -9.55 17.47
N PRO A 248 -10.69 -10.38 16.41
CA PRO A 248 -12.00 -10.90 15.99
C PRO A 248 -12.78 -11.68 17.06
N HIS A 249 -12.08 -12.22 18.07
CA HIS A 249 -12.68 -13.11 19.07
C HIS A 249 -12.48 -12.63 20.52
N ALA A 250 -11.60 -11.66 20.77
CA ALA A 250 -11.30 -11.14 22.10
C ALA A 250 -10.50 -9.82 22.01
N ALA A 251 -10.31 -9.14 23.15
CA ALA A 251 -9.27 -8.14 23.26
C ALA A 251 -7.90 -8.81 23.44
N GLY A 252 -6.85 -8.22 22.88
CA GLY A 252 -5.46 -8.63 23.06
C GLY A 252 -4.59 -7.44 23.48
N LEU A 253 -3.39 -7.72 23.99
CA LEU A 253 -2.39 -6.69 24.28
C LEU A 253 -1.18 -6.95 23.39
N VAL A 254 -0.69 -5.93 22.70
CA VAL A 254 0.59 -5.99 21.99
C VAL A 254 1.63 -5.19 22.75
N ALA A 255 2.75 -5.80 23.09
CA ALA A 255 3.92 -5.17 23.68
C ALA A 255 5.05 -5.11 22.64
N LEU A 256 5.64 -3.94 22.44
CA LEU A 256 6.70 -3.67 21.47
C LEU A 256 7.95 -3.15 22.17
N ARG A 257 9.11 -3.65 21.77
CA ARG A 257 10.43 -3.17 22.20
C ARG A 257 11.38 -3.08 21.01
N ILE A 258 12.02 -1.92 20.82
CA ILE A 258 12.97 -1.71 19.72
C ILE A 258 14.35 -2.20 20.18
N LEU A 259 14.84 -3.27 19.56
CA LEU A 259 16.15 -3.86 19.83
C LEU A 259 17.08 -3.64 18.63
N ASP A 260 18.33 -4.07 18.71
CA ASP A 260 19.28 -3.85 17.63
C ASP A 260 18.98 -4.76 16.44
N GLY A 261 18.56 -4.16 15.32
CA GLY A 261 18.27 -4.82 14.05
C GLY A 261 16.85 -5.42 13.94
N PHE A 262 16.01 -5.29 14.97
CA PHE A 262 14.63 -5.77 14.96
C PHE A 262 13.78 -5.12 16.06
N VAL A 263 12.45 -5.19 15.91
CA VAL A 263 11.48 -4.91 16.96
C VAL A 263 10.98 -6.24 17.51
N SER A 264 11.08 -6.43 18.83
CA SER A 264 10.41 -7.52 19.53
C SER A 264 8.95 -7.14 19.73
N ALA A 265 8.03 -8.00 19.31
CA ALA A 265 6.59 -7.81 19.49
C ALA A 265 6.00 -9.02 20.19
N ALA A 266 5.33 -8.84 21.32
CA ALA A 266 4.61 -9.90 22.02
C ALA A 266 3.11 -9.58 21.99
N LEU A 267 2.29 -10.52 21.53
CA LEU A 267 0.83 -10.44 21.47
C LEU A 267 0.19 -11.50 22.36
#